data_AF-A0A942UHR2-F1
#
_entry.id   AF-A0A942UHR2-F1
#
_cell.length_a   1.000
_cell.length_b   1.000
_cell.length_c   1.000
_cell.angle_alpha   90.00
_cell.angle_beta   90.00
_cell.angle_gamma   90.00
#
_symmetry.space_group_name_H-M   'P 1'
#
loop_
_entity.id
_entity.type
_entity.pdbx_description
1 polymer ?
#
loop_
_entity_poly.entity_id
_entity_poly.type
_entity_poly.pdbx_seq_one_letter_code
_entity_poly.pdbx_strand_id
1 'polypeptide(L)'
;MRKWLIVPPFLLIIILALSTTSNATYEGIPLSESSFYDSLTLQSRHYLKDIVVLPEDSYNQKEAAEIINRLDYLPSSILGQLKKKKVKVILFNGTLTDNASAAHLKGKTPRGYPTHITWDQVPGIGGSNIVLVKIGSSHKGMGHGSVLLEYHELAHTLYHLVYNDKIDAFKSIWLEEANQLFPNNSYFLHYEEEYFAESFAFYYYSDDTRNILKKLAPETFQFFTSLQ
;
A
#
# COMPACT_ATOMS: atom_id res chain seq x y z
N MET A 1 67.52 30.68 -3.80
CA MET A 1 67.62 29.21 -3.98
C MET A 1 66.24 28.61 -3.81
N ARG A 2 65.66 28.10 -4.91
CA ARG A 2 64.25 27.70 -5.04
C ARG A 2 64.12 26.23 -4.64
N LYS A 3 63.48 25.92 -3.52
CA LYS A 3 63.15 24.53 -3.15
C LYS A 3 61.74 24.22 -3.64
N TRP A 4 61.64 23.41 -4.70
CA TRP A 4 60.40 22.79 -5.14
C TRP A 4 60.07 21.64 -4.19
N LEU A 5 58.91 21.73 -3.53
CA LEU A 5 58.28 20.59 -2.86
C LEU A 5 57.28 19.99 -3.85
N ILE A 6 57.67 18.88 -4.46
CA ILE A 6 56.80 18.03 -5.27
C ILE A 6 55.95 17.23 -4.29
N VAL A 7 54.66 17.55 -4.20
CA VAL A 7 53.69 16.77 -3.45
C VAL A 7 53.21 15.63 -4.36
N PRO A 8 53.31 14.35 -3.97
CA PRO A 8 52.81 13.26 -4.78
C PRO A 8 51.27 13.27 -4.79
N PRO A 9 50.61 12.93 -5.90
CA PRO A 9 49.16 12.83 -5.92
C PRO A 9 48.74 11.62 -5.06
N PHE A 10 48.08 11.89 -3.94
CA PHE A 10 47.34 10.87 -3.20
C PHE A 10 46.22 10.35 -4.10
N LEU A 11 46.42 9.16 -4.66
CA LEU A 11 45.36 8.38 -5.29
C LEU A 11 44.41 7.94 -4.18
N LEU A 12 43.36 8.73 -3.96
CA LEU A 12 42.24 8.37 -3.11
C LEU A 12 41.47 7.26 -3.84
N ILE A 13 41.81 6.01 -3.56
CA ILE A 13 40.98 4.87 -3.94
C ILE A 13 39.70 4.99 -3.10
N ILE A 14 38.69 5.63 -3.67
CA ILE A 14 37.32 5.58 -3.17
C ILE A 14 36.89 4.13 -3.40
N ILE A 15 36.98 3.33 -2.34
CA ILE A 15 36.27 2.07 -2.27
C ILE A 15 34.79 2.47 -2.27
N LEU A 16 34.17 2.47 -3.45
CA LEU A 16 32.72 2.39 -3.54
C LEU A 16 32.35 1.05 -2.91
N ALA A 17 32.01 1.09 -1.63
CA ALA A 17 31.15 0.09 -1.06
C ALA A 17 29.86 0.17 -1.89
N LEU A 18 29.73 -0.76 -2.84
CA LEU A 18 28.45 -1.13 -3.42
C LEU A 18 27.57 -1.53 -2.23
N SER A 19 26.83 -0.57 -1.69
CA SER A 19 25.81 -0.82 -0.71
C SER A 19 24.81 -1.75 -1.38
N THR A 20 24.89 -3.00 -0.93
CA THR A 20 23.94 -4.07 -1.15
C THR A 20 22.53 -3.50 -1.07
N THR A 21 21.72 -3.80 -2.09
CA THR A 21 20.27 -3.55 -2.15
C THR A 21 19.65 -3.46 -0.76
N SER A 22 19.22 -2.27 -0.34
CA SER A 22 18.53 -2.13 0.94
C SER A 22 17.23 -2.93 0.84
N ASN A 23 17.21 -4.12 1.45
CA ASN A 23 15.94 -4.72 1.82
C ASN A 23 15.36 -3.76 2.85
N ALA A 24 14.23 -3.14 2.54
CA ALA A 24 13.51 -2.31 3.49
C ALA A 24 13.29 -3.15 4.75
N THR A 25 13.91 -2.73 5.85
CA THR A 25 13.73 -3.37 7.15
C THR A 25 12.34 -3.02 7.63
N TYR A 26 11.48 -4.02 7.76
CA TYR A 26 10.17 -3.90 8.38
C TYR A 26 10.21 -4.58 9.75
N GLU A 27 9.37 -4.09 10.67
CA GLU A 27 9.16 -4.68 11.98
C GLU A 27 7.97 -5.66 11.90
N GLY A 28 8.01 -6.75 12.68
CA GLY A 28 6.96 -7.76 12.71
C GLY A 28 7.37 -9.15 12.23
N ILE A 29 6.47 -10.10 12.45
CA ILE A 29 6.64 -11.53 12.16
C ILE A 29 6.02 -11.85 10.80
N PRO A 30 6.78 -12.34 9.80
CA PRO A 30 6.21 -12.82 8.55
C PRO A 30 5.11 -13.85 8.81
N LEU A 31 4.01 -13.81 8.05
CA LEU A 31 2.90 -14.73 8.26
C LEU A 31 3.37 -16.20 8.22
N SER A 32 4.29 -16.54 7.31
CA SER A 32 4.91 -17.88 7.22
C SER A 32 5.60 -18.38 8.50
N GLU A 33 6.02 -17.48 9.39
CA GLU A 33 6.74 -17.80 10.63
C GLU A 33 5.84 -17.74 11.87
N SER A 34 4.60 -17.27 11.72
CA SER A 34 3.64 -17.18 12.82
C SER A 34 2.87 -18.48 13.02
N SER A 35 2.72 -18.91 14.27
CA SER A 35 1.83 -20.03 14.63
C SER A 35 0.36 -19.78 14.25
N PHE A 36 -0.03 -18.51 14.08
CA PHE A 36 -1.34 -18.12 13.60
C PHE A 36 -1.63 -18.59 12.17
N TYR A 37 -0.59 -18.73 11.33
CA TYR A 37 -0.73 -19.13 9.94
C TYR A 37 -1.39 -20.50 9.75
N ASP A 38 -1.09 -21.45 10.63
CA ASP A 38 -1.66 -22.81 10.56
C ASP A 38 -3.14 -22.85 10.92
N SER A 39 -3.65 -21.82 11.60
CA SER A 39 -5.08 -21.69 11.90
C SER A 39 -5.92 -21.12 10.74
N LEU A 40 -5.28 -20.53 9.73
CA LEU A 40 -5.95 -19.91 8.59
C LEU A 40 -6.17 -20.92 7.45
N THR A 41 -7.36 -20.88 6.85
CA THR A 41 -7.68 -21.62 5.62
C THR A 41 -7.67 -20.65 4.44
N LEU A 42 -6.58 -20.65 3.67
CA LEU A 42 -6.31 -19.67 2.61
C LEU A 42 -6.13 -20.37 1.26
N GLN A 43 -6.78 -19.86 0.21
CA GLN A 43 -6.65 -20.35 -1.16
C GLN A 43 -5.31 -19.92 -1.77
N SER A 44 -4.88 -18.68 -1.49
CA SER A 44 -3.66 -18.06 -1.99
C SER A 44 -2.51 -18.14 -1.00
N ARG A 45 -2.48 -19.24 -0.23
CA ARG A 45 -1.56 -19.49 0.90
C ARG A 45 -0.08 -19.31 0.53
N HIS A 46 0.33 -19.69 -0.68
CA HIS A 46 1.73 -19.59 -1.16
C HIS A 46 2.17 -18.17 -1.52
N TYR A 47 1.23 -17.25 -1.72
CA TYR A 47 1.50 -15.82 -1.88
C TYR A 47 1.49 -15.11 -0.52
N LEU A 48 0.39 -15.25 0.23
CA LEU A 48 0.15 -14.44 1.43
C LEU A 48 1.18 -14.67 2.54
N LYS A 49 1.75 -15.88 2.62
CA LYS A 49 2.80 -16.22 3.59
C LYS A 49 4.05 -15.34 3.51
N ASP A 50 4.31 -14.77 2.32
CA ASP A 50 5.47 -13.92 2.03
C ASP A 50 5.08 -12.43 1.92
N ILE A 51 3.77 -12.13 1.84
CA ILE A 51 3.25 -10.76 1.67
C ILE A 51 2.85 -10.18 3.03
N VAL A 52 2.15 -10.94 3.87
CA VAL A 52 1.61 -10.45 5.14
C VAL A 52 2.66 -10.54 6.25
N VAL A 53 2.74 -9.49 7.06
CA VAL A 53 3.55 -9.39 8.27
C VAL A 53 2.63 -9.03 9.44
N LEU A 54 2.78 -9.72 10.56
CA LEU A 54 1.97 -9.58 11.76
C LEU A 54 2.73 -8.83 12.86
N PRO A 55 2.04 -8.18 13.82
CA PRO A 55 2.69 -7.59 14.99
C PRO A 55 3.43 -8.65 15.83
N GLU A 56 4.53 -8.26 16.47
CA GLU A 56 5.22 -9.09 17.48
C GLU A 56 4.43 -9.13 18.79
N ASP A 57 3.82 -8.00 19.18
CA ASP A 57 2.99 -7.89 20.37
C ASP A 57 1.62 -8.53 20.20
N SER A 58 0.86 -8.66 21.29
CA SER A 58 -0.52 -9.16 21.24
C SER A 58 -1.40 -8.30 20.33
N TYR A 59 -2.19 -8.94 19.46
CA TYR A 59 -3.13 -8.29 18.55
C TYR A 59 -4.46 -9.04 18.50
N ASN A 60 -5.49 -8.39 17.95
CA ASN A 60 -6.77 -9.02 17.71
C ASN A 60 -6.65 -9.98 16.51
N GLN A 61 -6.45 -11.27 16.80
CA GLN A 61 -6.30 -12.32 15.78
C GLN A 61 -7.53 -12.47 14.88
N LYS A 62 -8.74 -12.22 15.39
CA LYS A 62 -9.96 -12.30 14.57
C LYS A 62 -9.95 -11.22 13.48
N GLU A 63 -9.70 -9.97 13.86
CA GLU A 63 -9.61 -8.86 12.90
C GLU A 63 -8.46 -9.06 11.91
N ALA A 64 -7.32 -9.56 12.37
CA ALA A 64 -6.21 -9.91 11.48
C ALA A 64 -6.58 -11.02 10.48
N ALA A 65 -7.28 -12.08 10.92
CA ALA A 65 -7.80 -13.12 10.02
C ALA A 65 -8.73 -12.53 8.97
N GLU A 66 -9.61 -11.61 9.34
CA GLU A 66 -10.55 -10.99 8.41
C GLU A 66 -9.83 -10.16 7.34
N ILE A 67 -8.80 -9.39 7.70
CA ILE A 67 -7.96 -8.67 6.73
C ILE A 67 -7.27 -9.65 5.79
N ILE A 68 -6.66 -10.71 6.33
CA ILE A 68 -5.93 -11.71 5.52
C ILE A 68 -6.88 -12.45 4.58
N ASN A 69 -8.07 -12.83 5.06
CA ASN A 69 -9.09 -13.48 4.24
C ASN A 69 -9.56 -12.57 3.10
N ARG A 70 -9.69 -11.26 3.33
CA ARG A 70 -9.98 -10.30 2.25
C ARG A 70 -8.85 -10.29 1.22
N LEU A 71 -7.60 -10.15 1.66
CA LEU A 71 -6.45 -10.25 0.74
C LEU A 71 -6.39 -11.59 -0.02
N ASP A 72 -6.86 -12.68 0.56
CA ASP A 72 -6.92 -14.01 -0.06
C ASP A 72 -7.88 -14.10 -1.26
N TYR A 73 -8.91 -13.25 -1.29
CA TYR A 73 -9.85 -13.13 -2.42
C TYR A 73 -9.26 -12.39 -3.62
N LEU A 74 -8.10 -11.74 -3.48
CA LEU A 74 -7.47 -11.07 -4.60
C LEU A 74 -6.99 -12.10 -5.65
N PRO A 75 -7.10 -11.80 -6.94
CA PRO A 75 -6.60 -12.64 -8.02
C PRO A 75 -5.12 -13.03 -7.84
N SER A 76 -4.80 -14.26 -8.20
CA SER A 76 -3.41 -14.76 -8.17
C SER A 76 -2.45 -13.94 -9.03
N SER A 77 -2.94 -13.32 -10.11
CA SER A 77 -2.17 -12.37 -10.93
C SER A 77 -1.70 -11.17 -10.12
N ILE A 78 -2.60 -10.56 -9.34
CA ILE A 78 -2.27 -9.44 -8.44
C ILE A 78 -1.32 -9.90 -7.34
N LEU A 79 -1.66 -10.98 -6.62
CA LEU A 79 -0.83 -11.51 -5.53
C LEU A 79 0.58 -11.91 -6.01
N GLY A 80 0.68 -12.46 -7.22
CA GLY A 80 1.94 -12.77 -7.88
C GLY A 80 2.79 -11.53 -8.15
N GLN A 81 2.19 -10.43 -8.60
CA GLN A 81 2.89 -9.17 -8.82
C GLN A 81 3.37 -8.54 -7.51
N LEU A 82 2.55 -8.57 -6.45
CA LEU A 82 2.94 -8.12 -5.11
C LEU A 82 4.17 -8.88 -4.61
N LYS A 83 4.15 -10.21 -4.71
CA LYS A 83 5.29 -11.06 -4.36
C LYS A 83 6.52 -10.73 -5.20
N LYS A 84 6.38 -10.57 -6.52
CA LYS A 84 7.48 -10.20 -7.43
C LYS A 84 8.10 -8.86 -7.07
N LYS A 85 7.28 -7.89 -6.66
CA LYS A 85 7.71 -6.55 -6.23
C LYS A 85 8.16 -6.50 -4.76
N LYS A 86 8.19 -7.65 -4.07
CA LYS A 86 8.55 -7.78 -2.65
C LYS A 86 7.72 -6.84 -1.76
N VAL A 87 6.43 -6.71 -2.07
CA VAL A 87 5.50 -5.92 -1.26
C VAL A 87 5.24 -6.63 0.07
N LYS A 88 5.21 -5.86 1.14
CA LYS A 88 4.86 -6.30 2.49
C LYS A 88 3.63 -5.54 2.97
N VAL A 89 2.59 -6.28 3.33
CA VAL A 89 1.41 -5.75 4.02
C VAL A 89 1.59 -6.03 5.51
N ILE A 90 1.99 -5.01 6.25
CA ILE A 90 2.25 -5.07 7.67
C ILE A 90 0.97 -4.68 8.40
N LEU A 91 0.43 -5.64 9.14
CA LEU A 91 -0.66 -5.39 10.06
C LEU A 91 -0.08 -4.85 11.36
N PHE A 92 -0.62 -3.75 11.87
CA PHE A 92 -0.10 -3.10 13.07
C PHE A 92 -1.19 -2.75 14.08
N ASN A 93 -0.78 -2.57 15.33
CA ASN A 93 -1.59 -1.99 16.41
C ASN A 93 -1.09 -0.58 16.74
N GLY A 94 -1.92 0.22 17.42
CA GLY A 94 -1.48 1.54 17.91
C GLY A 94 -1.44 2.61 16.81
N THR A 95 -0.40 3.42 16.80
CA THR A 95 -0.25 4.60 15.92
C THR A 95 0.54 4.24 14.66
N LEU A 96 0.11 4.73 13.50
CA LEU A 96 0.83 4.50 12.24
C LEU A 96 2.29 4.99 12.32
N THR A 97 2.50 6.16 12.92
CA THR A 97 3.81 6.82 13.04
C THR A 97 4.72 6.23 14.11
N ASP A 98 4.28 5.21 14.85
CA ASP A 98 5.15 4.44 15.73
C ASP A 98 5.89 3.33 14.96
N ASN A 99 5.46 3.00 13.73
CA ASN A 99 6.17 2.08 12.84
C ASN A 99 7.42 2.77 12.25
N ALA A 100 8.58 2.10 12.27
CA ALA A 100 9.85 2.67 11.80
C ALA A 100 9.78 3.21 10.35
N SER A 101 9.05 2.55 9.45
CA SER A 101 8.89 2.99 8.06
C SER A 101 8.09 4.29 7.90
N ALA A 102 7.24 4.64 8.87
CA ALA A 102 6.38 5.82 8.85
C ALA A 102 6.71 6.85 9.94
N ALA A 103 7.71 6.61 10.81
CA ALA A 103 8.08 7.49 11.90
C ALA A 103 8.41 8.94 11.46
N HIS A 104 8.96 9.09 10.25
CA HIS A 104 9.26 10.38 9.65
C HIS A 104 8.01 11.24 9.34
N LEU A 105 6.80 10.68 9.45
CA LEU A 105 5.52 11.36 9.25
C LEU A 105 4.89 11.90 10.53
N LYS A 106 5.49 11.63 11.71
CA LYS A 106 4.99 12.06 13.02
C LYS A 106 4.69 13.57 13.04
N GLY A 107 3.47 13.92 13.45
CA GLY A 107 2.99 15.31 13.51
C GLY A 107 2.74 16.00 12.16
N LYS A 108 2.93 15.31 11.02
CA LYS A 108 2.70 15.89 9.68
C LYS A 108 1.26 15.63 9.24
N THR A 109 0.67 16.59 8.53
CA THR A 109 -0.66 16.44 7.91
C THR A 109 -0.57 15.71 6.57
N PRO A 110 -1.41 14.68 6.32
CA PRO A 110 -1.52 14.04 5.01
C PRO A 110 -1.99 15.02 3.93
N ARG A 111 -1.59 14.76 2.68
CA ARG A 111 -2.06 15.58 1.55
C ARG A 111 -3.58 15.47 1.44
N GLY A 112 -4.27 16.59 1.26
CA GLY A 112 -5.73 16.63 1.09
C GLY A 112 -6.55 16.52 2.39
N TYR A 113 -5.91 16.35 3.54
CA TYR A 113 -6.58 16.31 4.85
C TYR A 113 -6.67 17.71 5.48
N PRO A 114 -7.63 17.95 6.38
CA PRO A 114 -7.66 19.16 7.21
C PRO A 114 -6.38 19.29 8.05
N THR A 115 -5.93 20.52 8.28
CA THR A 115 -4.66 20.82 8.99
C THR A 115 -4.58 20.33 10.44
N HIS A 116 -5.72 20.00 11.06
CA HIS A 116 -5.77 19.45 12.41
C HIS A 116 -5.65 17.92 12.45
N ILE A 117 -5.66 17.25 11.29
CA ILE A 117 -5.42 15.80 11.20
C ILE A 117 -3.95 15.55 10.86
N THR A 118 -3.33 14.62 11.57
CA THR A 118 -1.94 14.20 11.31
C THR A 118 -1.88 12.72 10.95
N TRP A 119 -0.76 12.29 10.37
CA TRP A 119 -0.46 10.88 10.13
C TRP A 119 -0.50 10.02 11.39
N ASP A 120 -0.41 10.62 12.58
CA ASP A 120 -0.58 9.91 13.86
C ASP A 120 -2.01 9.37 14.02
N GLN A 121 -2.98 9.93 13.31
CA GLN A 121 -4.40 9.55 13.40
C GLN A 121 -4.88 8.70 12.23
N VAL A 122 -4.08 8.55 11.17
CA VAL A 122 -4.46 7.81 9.97
C VAL A 122 -4.19 6.32 10.18
N PRO A 123 -5.13 5.43 9.82
CA PRO A 123 -5.01 4.00 10.11
C PRO A 123 -4.22 3.21 9.07
N GLY A 124 -3.81 3.81 7.95
CA GLY A 124 -3.06 3.12 6.90
C GLY A 124 -2.24 4.05 6.03
N ILE A 125 -1.28 3.45 5.33
CA ILE A 125 -0.52 4.12 4.26
C ILE A 125 -0.01 3.06 3.27
N GLY A 126 -0.16 3.38 1.98
CA GLY A 126 0.38 2.61 0.87
C GLY A 126 1.30 3.41 -0.04
N GLY A 127 1.62 2.83 -1.20
CA GLY A 127 2.34 3.48 -2.29
C GLY A 127 3.82 3.14 -2.41
N SER A 128 4.41 2.60 -1.35
CA SER A 128 5.75 1.99 -1.38
C SER A 128 5.65 0.47 -1.42
N ASN A 129 6.77 -0.26 -1.37
CA ASN A 129 6.72 -1.72 -1.19
C ASN A 129 6.34 -2.14 0.25
N ILE A 130 6.12 -1.18 1.16
CA ILE A 130 5.52 -1.41 2.47
C ILE A 130 4.12 -0.77 2.48
N VAL A 131 3.15 -1.57 2.89
CA VAL A 131 1.76 -1.17 3.14
C VAL A 131 1.51 -1.35 4.63
N LEU A 132 1.10 -0.30 5.33
CA LEU A 132 0.72 -0.37 6.74
C LEU A 132 -0.80 -0.38 6.83
N VAL A 133 -1.36 -1.36 7.56
CA VAL A 133 -2.81 -1.47 7.79
C VAL A 133 -3.07 -1.70 9.28
N LYS A 134 -3.82 -0.80 9.91
CA LYS A 134 -4.19 -0.92 11.31
C LYS A 134 -5.25 -2.00 11.51
N ILE A 135 -4.96 -2.94 12.40
CA ILE A 135 -5.91 -3.98 12.79
C ILE A 135 -7.15 -3.36 13.43
N GLY A 136 -8.34 -3.76 12.97
CA GLY A 136 -9.62 -3.26 13.46
C GLY A 136 -10.03 -1.89 12.89
N SER A 137 -9.37 -1.41 11.83
CA SER A 137 -9.72 -0.15 11.16
C SER A 137 -10.03 -0.31 9.68
N SER A 138 -10.47 -1.50 9.25
CA SER A 138 -10.74 -1.80 7.84
C SER A 138 -11.89 -1.02 7.24
N HIS A 139 -12.96 -0.79 8.00
CA HIS A 139 -14.20 -0.26 7.45
C HIS A 139 -14.27 1.26 7.48
N LYS A 140 -14.97 1.82 6.49
CA LYS A 140 -15.25 3.26 6.38
C LYS A 140 -15.70 3.87 7.70
N GLY A 141 -15.13 5.01 8.06
CA GLY A 141 -15.42 5.73 9.30
C GLY A 141 -14.51 5.37 10.47
N MET A 142 -13.64 4.36 10.33
CA MET A 142 -12.65 3.99 11.34
C MET A 142 -11.36 4.83 11.22
N GLY A 143 -11.50 6.15 11.11
CA GLY A 143 -10.38 7.09 10.95
C GLY A 143 -9.95 7.36 9.51
N HIS A 144 -10.67 6.81 8.52
CA HIS A 144 -10.45 7.03 7.09
C HIS A 144 -11.78 7.00 6.31
N GLY A 145 -11.75 7.51 5.07
CA GLY A 145 -12.94 7.66 4.22
C GLY A 145 -13.22 6.52 3.23
N SER A 146 -12.29 5.56 3.11
CA SER A 146 -12.37 4.46 2.13
C SER A 146 -13.41 3.41 2.51
N VAL A 147 -14.02 2.74 1.52
CA VAL A 147 -14.89 1.57 1.74
C VAL A 147 -14.16 0.39 2.40
N LEU A 148 -12.86 0.20 2.11
CA LEU A 148 -12.04 -0.82 2.75
C LEU A 148 -10.56 -0.41 2.75
N LEU A 149 -10.00 -0.21 3.95
CA LEU A 149 -8.66 0.30 4.17
C LEU A 149 -7.59 -0.51 3.44
N GLU A 150 -7.47 -1.81 3.71
CA GLU A 150 -6.39 -2.63 3.19
C GLU A 150 -6.36 -2.69 1.67
N TYR A 151 -7.50 -2.61 0.99
CA TYR A 151 -7.55 -2.58 -0.47
C TYR A 151 -7.14 -1.22 -1.01
N HIS A 152 -7.59 -0.14 -0.37
CA HIS A 152 -7.21 1.22 -0.72
C HIS A 152 -5.70 1.42 -0.60
N GLU A 153 -5.11 1.08 0.55
CA GLU A 153 -3.66 1.23 0.77
C GLU A 153 -2.84 0.31 -0.14
N LEU A 154 -3.31 -0.93 -0.36
CA LEU A 154 -2.66 -1.83 -1.30
C LEU A 154 -2.73 -1.30 -2.74
N ALA A 155 -3.83 -0.65 -3.11
CA ALA A 155 -4.02 -0.12 -4.45
C ALA A 155 -3.10 1.05 -4.77
N HIS A 156 -2.78 1.93 -3.80
CA HIS A 156 -1.70 2.90 -3.99
C HIS A 156 -0.38 2.23 -4.36
N THR A 157 -0.06 1.11 -3.71
CA THR A 157 1.15 0.35 -3.99
C THR A 157 1.13 -0.27 -5.38
N LEU A 158 -0.01 -0.84 -5.79
CA LEU A 158 -0.20 -1.38 -7.13
C LEU A 158 -0.07 -0.28 -8.20
N TYR A 159 -0.67 0.88 -7.97
CA TYR A 159 -0.60 2.04 -8.85
C TYR A 159 0.85 2.45 -9.11
N HIS A 160 1.65 2.63 -8.04
CA HIS A 160 3.03 3.11 -8.19
C HIS A 160 4.02 2.03 -8.65
N LEU A 161 3.85 0.76 -8.24
CA LEU A 161 4.87 -0.27 -8.44
C LEU A 161 4.55 -1.30 -9.52
N VAL A 162 3.28 -1.55 -9.80
CA VAL A 162 2.84 -2.64 -10.68
C VAL A 162 2.26 -2.13 -11.99
N TYR A 163 1.47 -1.07 -11.95
CA TYR A 163 0.72 -0.55 -13.09
C TYR A 163 1.25 0.78 -13.64
N ASN A 164 2.49 1.14 -13.29
CA ASN A 164 3.13 2.38 -13.74
C ASN A 164 3.11 2.57 -15.27
N ASP A 165 3.15 1.48 -16.04
CA ASP A 165 3.08 1.46 -17.50
C ASP A 165 1.66 1.64 -18.07
N LYS A 166 0.63 1.56 -17.22
CA LYS A 166 -0.79 1.65 -17.59
C LYS A 166 -1.45 2.94 -17.10
N ILE A 167 -0.77 3.73 -16.27
CA ILE A 167 -1.32 4.96 -15.68
C ILE A 167 -1.68 5.98 -16.75
N ASP A 168 -0.87 6.15 -17.80
CA ASP A 168 -1.19 7.08 -18.88
C ASP A 168 -2.53 6.75 -19.57
N ALA A 169 -2.85 5.46 -19.71
CA ALA A 169 -4.14 5.02 -20.23
C ALA A 169 -5.28 5.19 -19.20
N PHE A 170 -4.98 4.95 -17.92
CA PHE A 170 -5.95 5.12 -16.83
C PHE A 170 -6.36 6.58 -16.63
N LYS A 171 -5.47 7.53 -16.90
CA LYS A 171 -5.72 8.97 -16.75
C LYS A 171 -6.93 9.46 -17.54
N SER A 172 -7.10 8.98 -18.78
CA SER A 172 -8.28 9.33 -19.59
C SER A 172 -9.57 8.83 -18.96
N ILE A 173 -9.58 7.60 -18.46
CA ILE A 173 -10.70 6.99 -17.75
C ILE A 173 -11.04 7.81 -16.49
N TRP A 174 -10.03 8.16 -15.69
CA TRP A 174 -10.19 8.98 -14.50
C TRP A 174 -10.86 10.32 -14.80
N LEU A 175 -10.38 11.05 -15.81
CA LEU A 175 -10.94 12.36 -16.18
C LEU A 175 -12.41 12.30 -16.61
N GLU A 176 -12.85 11.17 -17.18
CA GLU A 176 -14.22 10.97 -17.62
C GLU A 176 -15.15 10.50 -16.48
N GLU A 177 -14.69 9.59 -15.62
CA GLU A 177 -15.56 8.86 -14.71
C GLU A 177 -15.46 9.29 -13.24
N ALA A 178 -14.45 10.06 -12.83
CA ALA A 178 -14.24 10.41 -11.43
C ALA A 178 -15.44 11.12 -10.79
N ASN A 179 -16.03 12.09 -11.48
CA ASN A 179 -17.18 12.84 -10.96
C ASN A 179 -18.48 12.05 -11.03
N GLN A 180 -18.54 10.97 -11.81
CA GLN A 180 -19.70 10.09 -11.88
C GLN A 180 -19.72 9.14 -10.68
N LEU A 181 -18.55 8.55 -10.35
CA LEU A 181 -18.42 7.64 -9.23
C LEU A 181 -18.35 8.36 -7.87
N PHE A 182 -17.67 9.51 -7.81
CA PHE A 182 -17.48 10.28 -6.58
C PHE A 182 -17.90 11.75 -6.77
N PRO A 183 -19.20 12.02 -6.95
CA PRO A 183 -19.69 13.36 -7.26
C PRO A 183 -19.31 14.36 -6.16
N ASN A 184 -18.75 15.50 -6.58
CA ASN A 184 -18.34 16.63 -5.71
C ASN A 184 -17.28 16.27 -4.65
N ASN A 185 -16.60 15.12 -4.75
CA ASN A 185 -15.53 14.77 -3.83
C ASN A 185 -14.18 15.26 -4.38
N SER A 186 -13.77 16.45 -3.96
CA SER A 186 -12.53 17.07 -4.45
C SER A 186 -11.31 16.18 -4.29
N TYR A 187 -11.26 15.28 -3.29
CA TYR A 187 -10.12 14.39 -3.10
C TYR A 187 -9.93 13.46 -4.30
N PHE A 188 -10.97 12.74 -4.70
CA PHE A 188 -10.92 11.83 -5.86
C PHE A 188 -10.93 12.56 -7.21
N LEU A 189 -11.44 13.79 -7.25
CA LEU A 189 -11.44 14.62 -8.47
C LEU A 189 -10.09 15.28 -8.77
N HIS A 190 -9.24 15.51 -7.77
CA HIS A 190 -7.95 16.17 -7.96
C HIS A 190 -6.76 15.20 -7.94
N TYR A 191 -6.92 14.02 -7.35
CA TYR A 191 -5.84 13.04 -7.21
C TYR A 191 -6.20 11.71 -7.90
N GLU A 192 -5.60 11.47 -9.07
CA GLU A 192 -5.77 10.24 -9.87
C GLU A 192 -5.48 8.98 -9.06
N GLU A 193 -4.42 8.99 -8.25
CA GLU A 193 -4.02 7.84 -7.43
C GLU A 193 -5.04 7.49 -6.34
N GLU A 194 -5.72 8.48 -5.79
CA GLU A 194 -6.80 8.28 -4.80
C GLU A 194 -8.05 7.71 -5.47
N TYR A 195 -8.37 8.19 -6.69
CA TYR A 195 -9.45 7.63 -7.49
C TYR A 195 -9.19 6.17 -7.85
N PHE A 196 -7.97 5.87 -8.31
CA PHE A 196 -7.55 4.50 -8.59
C PHE A 196 -7.70 3.63 -7.34
N ALA A 197 -7.18 4.09 -6.20
CA ALA A 197 -7.16 3.32 -4.97
C ALA A 197 -8.57 3.00 -4.45
N GLU A 198 -9.45 4.00 -4.43
CA GLU A 198 -10.82 3.80 -3.97
C GLU A 198 -11.63 2.96 -4.97
N SER A 199 -11.44 3.17 -6.28
CA SER A 199 -12.13 2.36 -7.28
C SER A 199 -11.67 0.90 -7.26
N PHE A 200 -10.41 0.64 -6.96
CA PHE A 200 -9.91 -0.72 -6.73
C PHE A 200 -10.59 -1.36 -5.51
N ALA A 201 -10.71 -0.61 -4.41
CA ALA A 201 -11.42 -1.07 -3.22
C ALA A 201 -12.89 -1.39 -3.54
N PHE A 202 -13.57 -0.54 -4.31
CA PHE A 202 -14.93 -0.83 -4.80
C PHE A 202 -15.00 -2.10 -5.66
N TYR A 203 -14.01 -2.33 -6.53
CA TYR A 203 -14.01 -3.49 -7.41
C TYR A 203 -13.89 -4.79 -6.63
N TYR A 204 -13.02 -4.86 -5.61
CA TYR A 204 -12.71 -6.12 -4.93
C TYR A 204 -13.46 -6.35 -3.63
N TYR A 205 -14.04 -5.33 -2.99
CA TYR A 205 -14.59 -5.46 -1.64
C TYR A 205 -15.90 -6.26 -1.55
N SER A 206 -16.91 -5.89 -2.33
CA SER A 206 -18.22 -6.55 -2.29
C SER A 206 -18.95 -6.47 -3.62
N ASP A 207 -19.93 -7.35 -3.83
CA ASP A 207 -20.77 -7.28 -5.03
C ASP A 207 -21.51 -5.94 -5.15
N ASP A 208 -21.96 -5.38 -4.03
CA ASP A 208 -22.65 -4.08 -4.03
C ASP A 208 -21.75 -2.94 -4.51
N THR A 209 -20.54 -2.83 -3.94
CA THR A 209 -19.57 -1.80 -4.34
C THR A 209 -19.08 -2.00 -5.77
N ARG A 210 -18.87 -3.26 -6.18
CA ARG A 210 -18.52 -3.64 -7.55
C ARG A 210 -19.63 -3.27 -8.54
N ASN A 211 -20.89 -3.47 -8.18
CA ASN A 211 -22.03 -3.11 -9.02
C ASN A 211 -22.20 -1.59 -9.14
N ILE A 212 -21.94 -0.83 -8.08
CA ILE A 212 -21.90 0.64 -8.14
C ILE A 212 -20.80 1.09 -9.11
N LEU A 213 -19.59 0.54 -8.99
CA LEU A 213 -18.48 0.84 -9.88
C LEU A 213 -18.84 0.53 -11.34
N LYS A 214 -19.36 -0.66 -11.62
CA LYS A 214 -19.78 -1.07 -12.96
C LYS A 214 -20.82 -0.14 -13.58
N LYS A 215 -21.72 0.41 -12.76
CA LYS A 215 -22.81 1.29 -13.21
C LYS A 215 -22.35 2.73 -13.45
N LEU A 216 -21.52 3.27 -12.56
CA LEU A 216 -21.15 4.69 -12.54
C LEU A 216 -19.80 4.98 -13.20
N ALA A 217 -18.94 3.98 -13.32
CA ALA A 217 -17.62 4.07 -13.94
C ALA A 217 -17.30 2.77 -14.71
N PRO A 218 -18.07 2.47 -15.77
CA PRO A 218 -17.92 1.23 -16.54
C PRO A 218 -16.53 1.05 -17.18
N GLU A 219 -15.85 2.11 -17.62
CA GLU A 219 -14.49 2.00 -18.17
C GLU A 219 -13.47 1.65 -17.09
N THR A 220 -13.60 2.24 -15.90
CA THR A 220 -12.80 1.87 -14.72
C THR A 220 -13.04 0.42 -14.31
N PHE A 221 -14.30 -0.03 -14.34
CA PHE A 221 -14.64 -1.44 -14.12
C PHE A 221 -13.97 -2.35 -15.16
N GLN A 222 -13.99 -1.98 -16.43
CA GLN A 222 -13.34 -2.75 -17.50
C GLN A 222 -11.82 -2.74 -17.36
N PHE A 223 -11.24 -1.61 -16.98
CA PHE A 223 -9.82 -1.49 -16.69
C PHE A 223 -9.39 -2.53 -15.64
N PHE A 224 -10.04 -2.59 -14.48
CA PHE A 224 -9.69 -3.59 -13.45
C PHE A 224 -9.98 -5.03 -13.87
N THR A 225 -10.99 -5.25 -14.71
CA THR A 225 -11.26 -6.57 -15.30
C THR A 225 -10.11 -7.01 -16.20
N SER A 226 -9.48 -6.09 -16.94
CA SER A 226 -8.35 -6.37 -17.82
C SER A 226 -7.02 -6.65 -17.09
N LEU A 227 -6.94 -6.36 -15.78
CA LEU A 227 -5.74 -6.59 -14.98
C LEU A 227 -5.65 -8.03 -14.41
N GLN A 228 -6.71 -8.83 -14.59
CA GLN A 228 -6.85 -10.16 -14.01
C GLN A 228 -6.14 -11.24 -14.81
#